data_AF-A0A7W7RV09-F1
#
_entry.id   AF-A0A7W7RV09-F1
#
_cell.length_a   1.000
_cell.length_b   1.000
_cell.length_c   1.000
_cell.angle_alpha   90.00
_cell.angle_beta   90.00
_cell.angle_gamma   90.00
#
_symmetry.space_group_name_H-M   'P 1'
#
loop_
_entity.id
_entity.type
_entity.pdbx_description
1 polymer ?
#
loop_
_entity_poly.entity_id
_entity_poly.type
_entity_poly.pdbx_seq_one_letter_code
_entity_poly.pdbx_strand_id
1 'polypeptide(L)'
;MDGTLTCPLMPQRLIHATTGADDATIRNPDAQLTKLITAREPYFLKLKQAADNDGKVRFQCPAAGTSPAVNCPRFTQAHSTPTTQPTRVDLTDARRRAAHSAAKPTVIPPPRAETSDLPKICTQQTITLRPSDLDTKDKFRQDLPYLSPAWQGAYKSIRASTEGINGRMKGQVIDLADPRNRLAHGRVAQTLLVALMVCIANQQILLSWRQINELPLLPDTKQTTDPVDPDEADASINGGRPPPGPN
;
A
#
# COMPACT_ATOMS: atom_id res chain seq x y z
N MET A 1 9.32 5.36 -11.26
CA MET A 1 9.23 5.21 -9.79
C MET A 1 7.76 5.02 -9.46
N ASP A 2 7.41 4.12 -8.56
CA ASP A 2 6.03 3.94 -8.08
C ASP A 2 4.98 3.78 -9.21
N GLY A 3 5.34 3.14 -10.31
CA GLY A 3 4.47 2.98 -11.49
C GLY A 3 4.24 4.25 -12.32
N THR A 4 4.94 5.34 -12.04
CA THR A 4 4.88 6.58 -12.81
C THR A 4 6.26 7.09 -13.26
N LEU A 5 6.26 8.07 -14.15
CA LEU A 5 7.46 8.76 -14.61
C LEU A 5 7.74 10.00 -13.76
N THR A 6 9.02 10.23 -13.48
CA THR A 6 9.45 11.26 -12.53
C THR A 6 10.51 12.16 -13.14
N CYS A 7 10.70 13.33 -12.52
CA CYS A 7 11.82 14.20 -12.81
C CYS A 7 13.16 13.44 -12.59
N PRO A 8 14.12 13.52 -13.51
CA PRO A 8 15.43 12.88 -13.36
C PRO A 8 16.26 13.46 -12.21
N LEU A 9 15.94 14.67 -11.74
CA LEU A 9 16.61 15.35 -10.64
C LEU A 9 15.84 15.22 -9.31
N MET A 10 14.96 14.23 -9.19
CA MET A 10 14.33 13.91 -7.90
C MET A 10 15.42 13.55 -6.87
N PRO A 11 15.38 14.11 -5.64
CA PRO A 11 16.37 13.81 -4.62
C PRO A 11 16.52 12.31 -4.37
N GLN A 12 17.75 11.82 -4.23
CA GLN A 12 18.04 10.39 -4.03
C GLN A 12 17.35 9.81 -2.79
N ARG A 13 17.21 10.62 -1.72
CA ARG A 13 16.45 10.22 -0.52
C ARG A 13 15.01 9.83 -0.82
N LEU A 14 14.38 10.48 -1.81
CA LEU A 14 13.02 10.18 -2.21
C LEU A 14 13.01 8.96 -3.13
N ILE A 15 13.94 8.86 -4.07
CA ILE A 15 14.08 7.70 -4.95
C ILE A 15 14.22 6.40 -4.14
N HIS A 16 15.10 6.40 -3.14
CA HIS A 16 15.43 5.20 -2.36
C HIS A 16 14.54 4.95 -1.14
N ALA A 17 13.52 5.79 -0.89
CA ALA A 17 12.73 5.69 0.34
C ALA A 17 12.06 4.33 0.58
N THR A 18 11.76 3.59 -0.49
CA THR A 18 11.14 2.25 -0.43
C THR A 18 12.12 1.12 -0.78
N THR A 19 13.40 1.44 -1.02
CA THR A 19 14.42 0.43 -1.34
C THR A 19 14.77 -0.37 -0.10
N GLY A 20 14.67 -1.70 -0.19
CA GLY A 20 15.00 -2.61 0.92
C GLY A 20 13.96 -2.69 2.04
N ALA A 21 12.81 -2.01 1.90
CA ALA A 21 11.70 -2.17 2.83
C ALA A 21 11.10 -3.57 2.70
N ASP A 22 10.80 -4.20 3.84
CA ASP A 22 10.14 -5.50 3.90
C ASP A 22 8.62 -5.37 3.70
N ASP A 23 7.95 -6.51 3.49
CA ASP A 23 6.51 -6.55 3.28
C ASP A 23 5.71 -6.00 4.46
N ALA A 24 6.22 -6.15 5.68
CA ALA A 24 5.57 -5.65 6.89
C ALA A 24 5.57 -4.12 6.92
N THR A 25 6.71 -3.51 6.63
CA THR A 25 6.90 -2.04 6.54
C THR A 25 6.04 -1.47 5.42
N ILE A 26 5.93 -2.16 4.29
CA ILE A 26 5.13 -1.70 3.15
C ILE A 26 3.62 -1.78 3.43
N ARG A 27 3.17 -2.81 4.18
CA ARG A 27 1.76 -2.96 4.60
C ARG A 27 1.34 -1.87 5.58
N ASN A 28 2.21 -1.55 6.52
CA ASN A 28 1.98 -0.56 7.57
C ASN A 28 3.14 0.45 7.59
N PRO A 29 3.19 1.37 6.61
CA PRO A 29 4.26 2.35 6.52
C PRO A 29 4.19 3.28 7.73
N ASP A 30 5.34 3.56 8.30
CA ASP A 30 5.44 4.55 9.37
C ASP A 30 5.17 5.97 8.84
N ALA A 31 5.04 6.92 9.77
CA ALA A 31 4.76 8.31 9.41
C ALA A 31 5.91 8.94 8.58
N GLN A 32 7.15 8.48 8.79
CA GLN A 32 8.31 8.98 8.06
C GLN A 32 8.32 8.51 6.60
N LEU A 33 8.12 7.22 6.36
CA LEU A 33 8.03 6.65 5.02
C LEU A 33 6.86 7.26 4.26
N THR A 34 5.70 7.43 4.92
CA THR A 34 4.54 8.09 4.32
C THR A 34 4.87 9.52 3.88
N LYS A 35 5.56 10.31 4.72
CA LYS A 35 6.02 11.66 4.34
C LYS A 35 6.96 11.64 3.14
N LEU A 36 7.88 10.66 3.07
CA LEU A 36 8.80 10.53 1.94
C LEU A 36 8.06 10.15 0.65
N ILE A 37 7.08 9.25 0.72
CA ILE A 37 6.25 8.84 -0.43
C ILE A 37 5.43 10.03 -0.93
N THR A 38 4.74 10.75 -0.03
CA THR A 38 3.99 11.97 -0.40
C THR A 38 4.91 13.04 -0.98
N ALA A 39 6.13 13.19 -0.47
CA ALA A 39 7.09 14.15 -0.99
C ALA A 39 7.60 13.85 -2.41
N ARG A 40 7.33 12.66 -2.98
CA ARG A 40 7.64 12.33 -4.38
C ARG A 40 6.65 12.99 -5.36
N GLU A 41 5.41 13.23 -4.94
CA GLU A 41 4.31 13.67 -5.80
C GLU A 41 4.66 14.92 -6.65
N PRO A 42 5.27 15.99 -6.11
CA PRO A 42 5.61 17.17 -6.90
C PRO A 42 6.59 16.88 -8.05
N TYR A 43 7.39 15.82 -7.94
CA TYR A 43 8.40 15.45 -8.94
C TYR A 43 7.83 14.55 -10.05
N PHE A 44 6.58 14.11 -9.97
CA PHE A 44 5.96 13.30 -11.02
C PHE A 44 5.74 14.12 -12.29
N LEU A 45 5.96 13.50 -13.45
CA LEU A 45 5.66 14.15 -14.72
C LEU A 45 4.14 14.31 -14.84
N LYS A 46 3.70 15.49 -15.28
CA LYS A 46 2.28 15.79 -15.42
C LYS A 46 1.75 15.22 -16.73
N LEU A 47 0.57 14.61 -16.70
CA LEU A 47 -0.11 14.22 -17.93
C LEU A 47 -0.61 15.49 -18.64
N LYS A 48 -0.13 15.74 -19.85
CA LYS A 48 -0.56 16.88 -20.68
C LYS A 48 -1.64 16.49 -21.66
N GLN A 49 -1.53 15.29 -22.23
CA GLN A 49 -2.50 14.73 -23.16
C GLN A 49 -2.58 13.23 -22.93
N ALA A 50 -3.81 12.72 -22.80
CA ALA A 50 -4.08 11.30 -22.74
C ALA A 50 -3.62 10.58 -24.01
N ALA A 51 -3.64 9.25 -23.99
CA ALA A 51 -3.30 8.44 -25.15
C ALA A 51 -4.11 8.85 -26.38
N ASP A 52 -3.44 9.07 -27.51
CA ASP A 52 -4.10 9.20 -28.82
C ASP A 52 -4.52 7.83 -29.38
N ASN A 53 -5.11 7.82 -30.57
CA ASN A 53 -5.53 6.58 -31.24
C ASN A 53 -4.35 5.61 -31.50
N ASP A 54 -3.12 6.11 -31.53
CA ASP A 54 -1.90 5.32 -31.68
C ASP A 54 -1.28 4.91 -30.32
N GLY A 55 -1.94 5.24 -29.20
CA GLY A 55 -1.45 4.96 -27.85
C GLY A 55 -0.34 5.90 -27.37
N LYS A 56 -0.05 7.01 -28.07
CA LYS A 56 0.98 7.98 -27.68
C LYS A 56 0.47 8.88 -26.57
N VAL A 57 1.24 8.99 -25.50
CA VAL A 57 0.90 9.81 -24.33
C VAL A 57 1.87 10.97 -24.18
N ARG A 58 1.37 12.18 -23.90
CA ARG A 58 2.23 13.36 -23.71
C ARG A 58 2.34 13.72 -22.24
N PHE A 59 3.59 13.81 -21.79
CA PHE A 59 3.94 14.22 -20.44
C PHE A 59 4.61 15.59 -20.45
N GLN A 60 4.45 16.32 -19.35
CA GLN A 60 4.99 17.64 -19.14
C GLN A 60 5.93 17.64 -17.93
N CYS A 61 7.01 18.41 -18.04
CA CYS A 61 7.94 18.65 -16.94
C CYS A 61 7.18 19.27 -15.76
N PRO A 62 7.39 18.82 -14.51
CA PRO A 62 6.68 19.35 -13.35
C PRO A 62 6.98 20.83 -13.10
N ALA A 63 8.12 21.34 -13.57
CA ALA A 63 8.50 22.75 -13.51
C ALA A 63 7.86 23.62 -14.61
N ALA A 64 7.19 23.01 -15.60
CA ALA A 64 6.58 23.72 -16.71
C ALA A 64 5.11 24.07 -16.45
N GLY A 65 4.60 25.04 -17.21
CA GLY A 65 3.20 25.48 -17.17
C GLY A 65 2.94 26.64 -16.21
N THR A 66 1.68 27.04 -16.09
CA THR A 66 1.23 28.18 -15.28
C THR A 66 1.22 27.87 -13.77
N SER A 67 1.10 26.60 -13.40
CA SER A 67 1.18 26.14 -12.02
C SER A 67 2.26 25.05 -11.90
N PRO A 68 3.55 25.43 -11.81
CA PRO A 68 4.63 24.46 -11.63
C PRO A 68 4.49 23.75 -10.28
N ALA A 69 4.89 22.48 -10.19
CA ALA A 69 4.89 21.72 -8.94
C ALA A 69 6.24 21.80 -8.21
N VAL A 70 7.32 22.04 -8.96
CA VAL A 70 8.69 22.18 -8.45
C VAL A 70 9.31 23.47 -8.99
N ASN A 71 10.23 24.06 -8.23
CA ASN A 71 11.10 25.11 -8.76
C ASN A 71 12.34 24.44 -9.36
N CYS A 72 12.61 24.66 -10.65
CA CYS A 72 13.76 24.08 -11.32
C CYS A 72 14.60 25.18 -11.98
N PRO A 73 15.74 25.57 -11.40
CA PRO A 73 16.61 26.61 -11.97
C PRO A 73 17.03 26.30 -13.41
N ARG A 74 17.28 25.03 -13.71
CA ARG A 74 17.64 24.55 -15.05
C ARG A 74 16.53 24.79 -16.07
N PHE A 75 15.28 24.56 -15.69
CA PHE A 75 14.15 24.81 -16.58
C PHE A 75 14.00 26.31 -16.86
N THR A 76 14.11 27.14 -15.81
CA THR A 76 14.06 28.60 -15.90
C THR A 76 15.13 29.15 -16.84
N GLN A 77 16.37 28.67 -16.70
CA GLN A 77 17.49 29.03 -17.57
C GLN A 77 17.25 28.62 -19.02
N ALA A 78 16.83 27.38 -19.26
CA ALA A 78 16.63 26.85 -20.61
C ALA A 78 15.49 27.55 -21.39
N HIS A 79 14.49 28.08 -20.68
CA HIS A 79 13.31 28.70 -21.30
C HIS A 79 13.27 30.22 -21.12
N SER A 80 14.38 30.85 -20.68
CA SER A 80 14.49 32.28 -20.41
C SER A 80 13.29 32.84 -19.65
N THR A 81 12.77 32.07 -18.69
CA THR A 81 11.56 32.46 -17.97
C THR A 81 11.95 33.63 -17.07
N PRO A 82 11.29 34.79 -17.13
CA PRO A 82 11.67 35.94 -16.34
C PRO A 82 11.69 35.53 -14.87
N THR A 83 12.81 35.79 -14.20
CA THR A 83 12.92 35.62 -12.75
C THR A 83 11.86 36.53 -12.14
N THR A 84 10.76 35.92 -11.68
CA THR A 84 9.64 36.68 -11.14
C THR A 84 10.17 37.42 -9.92
N GLN A 85 9.94 38.74 -9.86
CA GLN A 85 10.25 39.53 -8.67
C GLN A 85 9.66 38.85 -7.42
N PRO A 86 10.26 39.05 -6.23
CA PRO A 86 9.75 38.44 -5.00
C PRO A 86 8.30 38.88 -4.78
N THR A 87 7.36 37.99 -5.12
CA THR A 87 5.94 38.21 -4.91
C THR A 87 5.65 38.08 -3.41
N ARG A 88 4.85 39.00 -2.87
CA ARG A 88 4.43 38.92 -1.47
C ARG A 88 3.61 37.65 -1.24
N VAL A 89 4.00 36.84 -0.26
CA VAL A 89 3.21 35.68 0.16
C VAL A 89 2.02 36.16 0.96
N ASP A 90 0.81 35.85 0.49
CA ASP A 90 -0.41 36.01 1.27
C ASP A 90 -0.52 34.85 2.27
N LEU A 91 -0.32 35.16 3.56
CA LEU A 91 -0.40 34.17 4.63
C LEU A 91 -1.84 33.86 5.03
N THR A 92 -2.80 34.73 4.70
CA THR A 92 -4.21 34.58 5.11
C THR A 92 -4.95 33.57 4.23
N ASP A 93 -4.61 33.51 2.94
CA ASP A 93 -5.19 32.56 1.99
C ASP A 93 -4.31 31.30 1.87
N ALA A 94 -4.78 30.18 2.43
CA ALA A 94 -4.07 28.90 2.38
C ALA A 94 -3.82 28.40 0.95
N ARG A 95 -4.74 28.66 0.01
CA ARG A 95 -4.61 28.23 -1.38
C ARG A 95 -3.54 29.04 -2.11
N ARG A 96 -3.53 30.36 -1.92
CA ARG A 96 -2.47 31.23 -2.48
C ARG A 96 -1.11 30.89 -1.90
N ARG A 97 -1.04 30.64 -0.59
CA ARG A 97 0.19 30.22 0.09
C ARG A 97 0.76 28.92 -0.49
N ALA A 98 -0.08 27.92 -0.71
CA ALA A 98 0.33 26.64 -1.31
C ALA A 98 0.75 26.76 -2.78
N ALA A 99 0.11 27.65 -3.55
CA ALA A 99 0.43 27.89 -4.95
C ALA A 99 1.72 28.70 -5.16
N HIS A 100 2.18 29.42 -4.12
CA HIS A 100 3.36 30.27 -4.16
C HIS A 100 4.65 29.48 -4.45
N SER A 101 5.59 30.05 -5.21
CA SER A 101 6.86 29.39 -5.54
C SER A 101 7.65 28.98 -4.30
N ALA A 102 7.68 29.82 -3.27
CA ALA A 102 8.36 29.52 -2.01
C ALA A 102 7.83 28.29 -1.24
N ALA A 103 6.58 27.85 -1.51
CA ALA A 103 6.03 26.65 -0.89
C ALA A 103 6.40 25.36 -1.66
N LYS A 104 6.98 25.49 -2.86
CA LYS A 104 7.29 24.36 -3.75
C LYS A 104 8.72 23.88 -3.54
N PRO A 105 8.96 22.57 -3.62
CA PRO A 105 10.32 22.04 -3.51
C PRO A 105 11.19 22.54 -4.67
N THR A 106 12.41 22.97 -4.32
CA THR A 106 13.42 23.40 -5.29
C THR A 106 14.32 22.22 -5.66
N VAL A 107 14.40 21.94 -6.96
CA VAL A 107 15.32 20.96 -7.54
C VAL A 107 16.72 21.57 -7.56
N ILE A 108 17.71 20.82 -7.07
CA ILE A 108 19.12 21.21 -7.10
C ILE A 108 19.79 20.46 -8.25
N PRO A 109 20.05 21.12 -9.40
CA PRO A 109 20.77 20.48 -10.50
C PRO A 109 22.25 20.32 -10.14
N PRO A 110 22.93 19.25 -10.63
CA PRO A 110 24.38 19.14 -10.50
C PRO A 110 25.06 20.33 -11.22
N PRO A 111 26.21 20.81 -10.69
CA PRO A 111 26.86 22.04 -11.14
C PRO A 111 27.44 21.99 -12.56
N ARG A 112 27.69 20.79 -13.10
CA ARG A 112 28.31 20.59 -14.41
C ARG A 112 27.64 19.45 -15.14
N ALA A 113 26.53 19.75 -15.80
CA ALA A 113 25.94 18.86 -16.79
C ALA A 113 25.90 19.62 -18.11
N GLU A 114 26.70 19.18 -19.08
CA GLU A 114 26.69 19.75 -20.43
C GLU A 114 25.32 19.51 -21.06
N THR A 115 24.77 20.52 -21.75
CA THR A 115 23.39 20.52 -22.27
C THR A 115 23.08 19.32 -23.17
N SER A 116 24.10 18.74 -23.82
CA SER A 116 24.00 17.55 -24.68
C SER A 116 23.66 16.26 -23.94
N ASP A 117 24.05 16.15 -22.67
CA ASP A 117 23.85 14.93 -21.85
C ASP A 117 22.53 14.96 -21.09
N LEU A 118 21.74 16.03 -21.26
CA LEU A 118 20.47 16.17 -20.56
C LEU A 118 19.37 15.37 -21.24
N PRO A 119 18.51 14.69 -20.45
CA PRO A 119 17.33 14.04 -21.00
C PRO A 119 16.40 15.08 -21.64
N LYS A 120 15.70 14.68 -22.71
CA LYS A 120 14.80 15.55 -23.49
C LYS A 120 13.78 16.32 -22.66
N ILE A 121 13.31 15.75 -21.54
CA ILE A 121 12.36 16.42 -20.62
C ILE A 121 12.94 17.62 -19.86
N CYS A 122 14.27 17.74 -19.77
CA CYS A 122 14.93 18.87 -19.14
C CYS A 122 15.18 20.03 -20.12
N THR A 123 15.33 19.72 -21.41
CA THR A 123 15.52 20.72 -22.47
C THR A 123 14.20 21.14 -23.11
N GLN A 124 13.21 20.24 -23.15
CA GLN A 124 11.86 20.48 -23.66
C GLN A 124 10.86 20.60 -22.50
N GLN A 125 9.78 21.37 -22.68
CA GLN A 125 8.70 21.42 -21.69
C GLN A 125 7.89 20.13 -21.62
N THR A 126 7.84 19.37 -22.71
CA THR A 126 7.00 18.18 -22.85
C THR A 126 7.70 17.10 -23.64
N ILE A 127 7.41 15.85 -23.33
CA ILE A 127 7.83 14.68 -24.08
C ILE A 127 6.61 13.87 -24.52
N THR A 128 6.72 13.21 -25.66
CA THR A 128 5.73 12.23 -26.12
C THR A 128 6.34 10.85 -25.97
N LEU A 129 5.58 9.93 -25.40
CA LEU A 129 5.97 8.53 -25.22
C LEU A 129 5.05 7.66 -26.05
N ARG A 130 5.64 6.80 -26.86
CA ARG A 130 4.98 5.72 -27.58
C ARG A 130 4.95 4.47 -26.70
N PRO A 131 4.00 3.54 -26.93
CA PRO A 131 3.92 2.30 -26.15
C PRO A 131 5.23 1.50 -26.07
N SER A 132 6.05 1.52 -27.13
CA SER A 132 7.33 0.80 -27.16
C SER A 132 8.52 1.56 -26.56
N ASP A 133 8.40 2.85 -26.25
CA ASP A 133 9.55 3.67 -25.81
C ASP A 133 10.06 3.26 -24.40
N LEU A 134 9.23 2.61 -23.58
CA LEU A 134 9.58 2.15 -22.23
C LEU A 134 9.99 0.67 -22.17
N ASP A 135 9.83 -0.07 -23.28
CA ASP A 135 10.12 -1.50 -23.38
C ASP A 135 9.50 -2.29 -22.18
N THR A 136 10.27 -3.14 -21.52
CA THR A 136 9.87 -3.95 -20.36
C THR A 136 9.43 -3.14 -19.15
N LYS A 137 9.68 -1.83 -19.11
CA LYS A 137 9.25 -0.96 -18.01
C LYS A 137 7.80 -0.53 -18.12
N ASP A 138 7.19 -0.62 -19.30
CA ASP A 138 5.82 -0.17 -19.52
C ASP A 138 4.80 -1.00 -18.71
N LYS A 139 5.07 -2.30 -18.52
CA LYS A 139 4.25 -3.22 -17.70
C LYS A 139 4.14 -2.82 -16.22
N PHE A 140 5.05 -1.99 -15.73
CA PHE A 140 5.03 -1.53 -14.34
C PHE A 140 4.25 -0.23 -14.17
N ARG A 141 3.72 0.35 -15.26
CA ARG A 141 2.89 1.55 -15.16
C ARG A 141 1.61 1.27 -14.38
N GLN A 142 1.25 2.24 -13.55
CA GLN A 142 0.03 2.25 -12.77
C GLN A 142 -0.62 3.62 -12.90
N ASP A 143 -1.95 3.66 -12.93
CA ASP A 143 -2.70 4.92 -12.96
C ASP A 143 -2.55 5.70 -11.65
N LEU A 144 -2.46 4.97 -10.53
CA LEU A 144 -2.22 5.51 -9.21
C LEU A 144 -0.78 5.20 -8.78
N PRO A 145 -0.01 6.22 -8.32
CA PRO A 145 1.34 5.98 -7.84
C PRO A 145 1.36 4.99 -6.66
N TYR A 146 2.22 3.99 -6.74
CA TYR A 146 2.37 2.96 -5.72
C TYR A 146 2.56 3.56 -4.31
N LEU A 147 1.80 3.02 -3.33
CA LEU A 147 1.76 3.46 -1.93
C LEU A 147 1.31 4.91 -1.67
N SER A 148 0.90 5.66 -2.70
CA SER A 148 0.24 6.94 -2.49
C SER A 148 -1.04 6.76 -1.66
N PRO A 149 -1.54 7.80 -0.96
CA PRO A 149 -2.80 7.71 -0.23
C PRO A 149 -3.97 7.27 -1.12
N ALA A 150 -4.02 7.73 -2.37
CA ALA A 150 -5.03 7.30 -3.34
C ALA A 150 -4.90 5.82 -3.70
N TRP A 151 -3.67 5.33 -3.92
CA TRP A 151 -3.41 3.91 -4.18
C TRP A 151 -3.79 3.03 -2.99
N GLN A 152 -3.44 3.45 -1.76
CA GLN A 152 -3.83 2.74 -0.55
C GLN A 152 -5.35 2.71 -0.38
N GLY A 153 -6.03 3.84 -0.59
CA GLY A 153 -7.49 3.90 -0.54
C GLY A 153 -8.17 2.96 -1.55
N ALA A 154 -7.63 2.88 -2.77
CA ALA A 154 -8.18 2.04 -3.83
C ALA A 154 -7.91 0.54 -3.62
N TYR A 155 -6.68 0.17 -3.25
CA TYR A 155 -6.24 -1.23 -3.32
C TYR A 155 -6.07 -1.93 -1.97
N LYS A 156 -5.92 -1.20 -0.85
CA LYS A 156 -5.61 -1.82 0.46
C LYS A 156 -6.71 -2.79 0.90
N SER A 157 -7.97 -2.39 0.82
CA SER A 157 -9.11 -3.22 1.22
C SER A 157 -9.27 -4.45 0.32
N ILE A 158 -9.19 -4.26 -1.00
CA ILE A 158 -9.32 -5.33 -1.99
C ILE A 158 -8.21 -6.36 -1.81
N ARG A 159 -6.97 -5.90 -1.64
CA ARG A 159 -5.82 -6.79 -1.41
C ARG A 159 -5.96 -7.56 -0.09
N ALA A 160 -6.35 -6.89 0.99
CA ALA A 160 -6.59 -7.55 2.27
C ALA A 160 -7.69 -8.62 2.17
N SER A 161 -8.74 -8.37 1.40
CA SER A 161 -9.81 -9.35 1.13
C SER A 161 -9.28 -10.57 0.36
N THR A 162 -8.59 -10.35 -0.76
CA THR A 162 -8.02 -11.45 -1.57
C THR A 162 -6.99 -12.26 -0.79
N GLU A 163 -6.12 -11.60 -0.03
CA GLU A 163 -5.15 -12.27 0.84
C GLU A 163 -5.83 -13.02 1.98
N GLY A 164 -6.90 -12.48 2.56
CA GLY A 164 -7.70 -13.16 3.59
C GLY A 164 -8.40 -14.40 3.05
N ILE A 165 -9.00 -14.33 1.86
CA ILE A 165 -9.61 -15.48 1.18
C ILE A 165 -8.55 -16.53 0.86
N ASN A 166 -7.42 -16.12 0.28
CA ASN A 166 -6.32 -17.03 -0.02
C ASN A 166 -5.74 -17.68 1.25
N GLY A 167 -5.64 -16.91 2.34
CA GLY A 167 -5.22 -17.40 3.65
C GLY A 167 -6.17 -18.46 4.21
N ARG A 168 -7.48 -18.25 4.08
CA ARG A 168 -8.50 -19.25 4.48
C ARG A 168 -8.43 -20.52 3.63
N MET A 169 -8.33 -20.39 2.31
CA MET A 169 -8.23 -21.53 1.39
C MET A 169 -6.96 -22.36 1.63
N LYS A 170 -5.85 -21.70 1.97
CA LYS A 170 -4.57 -22.34 2.29
C LYS A 170 -4.43 -22.70 3.77
N GLY A 171 -5.43 -22.40 4.60
CA GLY A 171 -5.41 -22.69 6.04
C GLY A 171 -5.58 -24.17 6.31
N GLN A 172 -5.29 -24.60 7.55
CA GLN A 172 -5.20 -26.03 7.92
C GLN A 172 -6.48 -26.87 7.67
N VAL A 173 -7.66 -26.23 7.61
CA VAL A 173 -8.95 -26.92 7.45
C VAL A 173 -9.19 -27.40 6.03
N ILE A 174 -8.85 -26.58 5.03
CA ILE A 174 -9.07 -26.89 3.61
C ILE A 174 -7.74 -27.26 2.94
N ASP A 175 -6.66 -26.63 3.40
CA ASP A 175 -5.26 -26.88 3.05
C ASP A 175 -5.08 -27.19 1.57
N LEU A 176 -5.58 -26.27 0.74
CA LEU A 176 -5.41 -26.33 -0.72
C LEU A 176 -3.93 -26.25 -1.12
N ALA A 177 -3.03 -25.86 -0.22
CA ALA A 177 -1.62 -25.74 -0.52
C ALA A 177 -0.95 -27.12 -0.59
N ASP A 178 -1.26 -28.02 0.34
CA ASP A 178 -0.66 -29.36 0.42
C ASP A 178 -1.07 -30.26 -0.78
N PRO A 179 -0.09 -30.74 -1.56
CA PRO A 179 -0.35 -31.73 -2.62
C PRO A 179 -1.07 -33.00 -2.14
N ARG A 180 -0.90 -33.40 -0.88
CA ARG A 180 -1.50 -34.61 -0.31
C ARG A 180 -3.03 -34.52 -0.20
N ASN A 181 -3.58 -33.32 -0.11
CA ASN A 181 -5.04 -33.12 -0.11
C ASN A 181 -5.62 -33.09 -1.54
N ARG A 182 -4.75 -33.12 -2.57
CA ARG A 182 -5.12 -33.19 -4.00
C ARG A 182 -4.95 -34.63 -4.51
N LEU A 183 -5.65 -35.57 -3.86
CA LEU A 183 -5.51 -37.02 -4.08
C LEU A 183 -5.96 -37.51 -5.47
N ALA A 184 -6.76 -36.72 -6.19
CA ALA A 184 -7.31 -37.13 -7.48
C ALA A 184 -6.30 -36.93 -8.61
N HIS A 185 -5.83 -38.02 -9.21
CA HIS A 185 -4.97 -37.99 -10.39
C HIS A 185 -5.80 -37.71 -11.66
N GLY A 186 -5.39 -36.70 -12.43
CA GLY A 186 -6.05 -36.29 -13.67
C GLY A 186 -6.68 -34.89 -13.57
N ARG A 187 -6.51 -34.09 -14.63
CA ARG A 187 -6.92 -32.67 -14.64
C ARG A 187 -8.41 -32.46 -14.31
N VAL A 188 -9.28 -33.34 -14.79
CA VAL A 188 -10.73 -33.25 -14.57
C VAL A 188 -11.08 -33.51 -13.10
N ALA A 189 -10.57 -34.61 -12.53
CA ALA A 189 -10.87 -35.00 -11.16
C ALA A 189 -10.28 -34.01 -10.14
N GLN A 190 -9.08 -33.49 -10.40
CA GLN A 190 -8.48 -32.43 -9.58
C GLN A 190 -9.29 -31.12 -9.66
N THR A 191 -9.82 -30.76 -10.83
CA THR A 191 -10.66 -29.56 -10.98
C THR A 191 -11.96 -29.68 -10.18
N LEU A 192 -12.62 -30.85 -10.23
CA LEU A 192 -13.83 -31.10 -9.45
C LEU A 192 -13.55 -31.07 -7.94
N LEU A 193 -12.44 -31.67 -7.49
CA LEU A 193 -12.04 -31.65 -6.09
C LEU A 193 -11.77 -30.23 -5.59
N VAL A 194 -11.03 -29.43 -6.37
CA VAL A 194 -10.78 -28.02 -6.05
C VAL A 194 -12.09 -27.22 -6.00
N ALA A 195 -13.00 -27.45 -6.95
CA ALA A 195 -14.30 -26.78 -6.95
C ALA A 195 -15.11 -27.11 -5.68
N LEU A 196 -15.14 -28.39 -5.25
CA LEU A 196 -15.82 -28.80 -4.04
C LEU A 196 -15.21 -28.15 -2.78
N MET A 197 -13.89 -28.12 -2.68
CA MET A 197 -13.20 -27.47 -1.56
C MET A 197 -13.50 -25.96 -1.49
N VAL A 198 -13.57 -25.28 -2.64
CA VAL A 198 -13.98 -23.87 -2.71
C VAL A 198 -15.44 -23.68 -2.25
N CYS A 199 -16.35 -24.57 -2.64
CA CYS A 199 -17.74 -24.53 -2.17
C CYS A 199 -17.84 -24.69 -0.64
N ILE A 200 -17.07 -25.62 -0.05
CA ILE A 200 -17.00 -25.82 1.41
C ILE A 200 -16.45 -24.56 2.10
N ALA A 201 -15.39 -23.96 1.55
CA ALA A 201 -14.86 -22.70 2.07
C ALA A 201 -15.92 -21.58 2.07
N ASN A 202 -16.65 -21.44 0.97
CA ASN A 202 -17.71 -20.44 0.85
C ASN A 202 -18.84 -20.67 1.86
N GLN A 203 -19.24 -21.92 2.08
CA GLN A 203 -20.20 -22.29 3.12
C GLN A 203 -19.72 -21.86 4.51
N GLN A 204 -18.46 -22.12 4.88
CA GLN A 204 -17.89 -21.71 6.17
C GLN A 204 -17.86 -20.19 6.34
N ILE A 205 -17.56 -19.44 5.27
CA ILE A 205 -17.58 -17.97 5.29
C ILE A 205 -19.00 -17.46 5.57
N LEU A 206 -20.00 -18.01 4.87
CA LEU A 206 -21.40 -17.64 5.07
C LEU A 206 -21.89 -17.99 6.47
N LEU A 207 -21.57 -19.18 6.98
CA LEU A 207 -21.93 -19.58 8.34
C LEU A 207 -21.30 -18.66 9.40
N SER A 208 -20.01 -18.32 9.25
CA SER A 208 -19.32 -17.39 10.15
C SER A 208 -19.94 -15.99 10.11
N TRP A 209 -20.29 -15.51 8.90
CA TRP A 209 -20.97 -14.23 8.75
C TRP A 209 -22.34 -14.24 9.43
N ARG A 210 -23.12 -15.31 9.25
CA ARG A 210 -24.41 -15.47 9.92
C ARG A 210 -24.25 -15.51 11.44
N GLN A 211 -23.24 -16.20 11.97
CA GLN A 211 -22.98 -16.23 13.41
C GLN A 211 -22.70 -14.84 13.99
N ILE A 212 -21.97 -14.00 13.25
CA ILE A 212 -21.63 -12.63 13.69
C ILE A 212 -22.83 -11.67 13.56
N ASN A 213 -23.69 -11.85 12.54
CA ASN A 213 -24.73 -10.88 12.20
C ASN A 213 -26.15 -11.29 12.61
N GLU A 214 -26.43 -12.57 12.80
CA GLU A 214 -27.78 -13.10 13.06
C GLU A 214 -27.96 -13.71 14.46
N LEU A 215 -26.89 -14.02 15.21
CA LEU A 215 -27.10 -14.36 16.62
C LEU A 215 -27.43 -13.07 17.38
N PRO A 216 -28.57 -13.01 18.10
CA PRO A 216 -28.74 -11.99 19.12
C PRO A 216 -27.55 -12.11 20.07
N LEU A 217 -27.00 -10.98 20.52
CA LEU A 217 -26.26 -10.95 21.78
C LEU A 217 -27.14 -11.66 22.80
N LEU A 218 -26.85 -12.93 23.09
CA LEU A 218 -27.34 -13.53 24.31
C LEU A 218 -26.83 -12.59 25.41
N PRO A 219 -27.73 -12.00 26.23
CA PRO A 219 -27.26 -11.21 27.35
C PRO A 219 -26.27 -12.08 28.11
N ASP A 220 -25.12 -11.50 28.47
CA ASP A 220 -24.17 -12.11 29.40
C ASP A 220 -24.99 -12.74 30.50
N THR A 221 -25.12 -14.07 30.44
CA THR A 221 -25.66 -14.80 31.56
C THR A 221 -24.58 -14.61 32.59
N LYS A 222 -24.79 -13.61 33.45
CA LYS A 222 -24.08 -13.48 34.71
C LYS A 222 -24.00 -14.90 35.23
N GLN A 223 -22.79 -15.45 35.22
CA GLN A 223 -22.49 -16.57 36.08
C GLN A 223 -22.88 -16.05 37.46
N THR A 224 -24.03 -16.53 37.95
CA THR A 224 -24.28 -16.58 39.38
C THR A 224 -23.17 -17.46 39.91
N THR A 225 -22.08 -16.79 40.24
CA THR A 225 -21.07 -17.26 41.16
C THR A 225 -21.79 -17.29 42.50
N ASP A 226 -22.34 -18.44 42.85
CA ASP A 226 -22.58 -18.74 44.25
C ASP A 226 -21.21 -18.65 44.95
N PRO A 227 -21.12 -17.94 46.09
CA PRO A 227 -19.84 -17.58 46.67
C PRO A 227 -19.21 -18.81 47.34
N VAL A 228 -18.05 -19.21 46.84
CA VAL A 228 -17.07 -19.96 47.63
C VAL A 228 -16.01 -18.94 48.02
N ASP A 229 -16.13 -18.42 49.23
CA ASP A 229 -15.07 -17.66 49.90
C ASP A 229 -14.00 -18.61 50.47
N PRO A 230 -12.77 -18.13 50.71
CA PRO A 230 -11.54 -18.82 50.35
C PRO A 230 -10.70 -19.22 51.57
N ASP A 231 -9.67 -20.03 51.31
CA ASP A 231 -8.50 -20.28 52.15
C ASP A 231 -8.71 -20.80 53.58
N GLU A 232 -8.36 -22.07 53.79
CA GLU A 232 -7.28 -22.41 54.72
C GLU A 232 -6.84 -23.85 54.51
N ALA A 233 -5.63 -24.01 53.97
CA ALA A 233 -4.83 -25.18 54.26
C ALA A 233 -4.45 -25.09 55.74
N ASP A 234 -4.83 -26.07 56.55
CA ASP A 234 -3.94 -26.42 57.65
C ASP A 234 -3.97 -27.91 58.03
N ALA A 235 -2.79 -28.35 58.43
CA ALA A 235 -2.37 -29.72 58.52
C ALA A 235 -2.89 -30.46 59.77
N SER A 236 -2.61 -31.76 59.75
CA SER A 236 -2.21 -32.56 60.91
C SER A 236 -3.28 -33.32 61.73
N ILE A 237 -3.13 -34.66 61.66
CA ILE A 237 -2.99 -35.59 62.80
C ILE A 237 -4.22 -36.43 63.25
N ASN A 238 -3.94 -37.74 63.34
CA ASN A 238 -4.62 -38.83 64.10
C ASN A 238 -5.99 -39.31 63.59
N GLY A 239 -6.29 -40.61 63.45
CA GLY A 239 -5.58 -41.84 63.80
C GLY A 239 -6.60 -42.98 63.91
N GLY A 240 -6.25 -44.16 63.38
CA GLY A 240 -6.78 -45.45 63.82
C GLY A 240 -8.14 -45.93 63.28
N ARG A 241 -8.12 -46.99 62.46
CA ARG A 241 -9.28 -47.87 62.21
C ARG A 241 -9.22 -49.02 63.24
N PRO A 242 -10.26 -49.29 64.04
CA PRO A 242 -10.26 -50.43 64.97
C PRO A 242 -10.54 -51.78 64.25
N PRO A 243 -10.23 -52.92 64.88
CA PRO A 243 -9.92 -54.21 64.22
C PRO A 243 -11.16 -55.09 63.93
N PRO A 244 -11.02 -56.20 63.17
CA PRO A 244 -12.15 -57.03 62.75
C PRO A 244 -12.57 -58.02 63.84
N GLY A 245 -13.85 -58.42 63.82
CA GLY A 245 -14.44 -59.42 64.72
C GLY A 245 -14.80 -60.75 64.01
N PRO A 246 -14.69 -61.90 64.70
CA PRO A 246 -14.90 -63.28 64.20
C PRO A 246 -16.38 -63.73 64.37
N ASN A 247 -16.93 -64.82 63.81
CA ASN A 247 -16.50 -65.98 63.02
C ASN A 247 -17.62 -66.25 61.98
#